data_AF-A0A8X6HWG6-F1
#
_entry.id   AF-A0A8X6HWG6-F1
#
_cell.length_a   1.000
_cell.length_b   1.000
_cell.length_c   1.000
_cell.angle_alpha   90.00
_cell.angle_beta   90.00
_cell.angle_gamma   90.00
#
_symmetry.space_group_name_H-M   'P 1'
#
loop_
_entity.id
_entity.type
_entity.pdbx_description
1 polymer ?
#
loop_
_entity_poly.entity_id
_entity_poly.type
_entity_poly.pdbx_seq_one_letter_code
_entity_poly.pdbx_strand_id
1 'polypeptide(L)'
;MIYVQGYCNSTNVSRDSIRWLDFVARTEGHRIRHALNGTGEPKIAGYSVDGFCKETNSVYQYQGCFHHGCEACYDGDLTYPLAGTTMRSLR
;
A
#
# COMPACT_ATOMS: atom_id res chain seq x y z
N MET A 1 -12.83 -3.82 -15.30
CA MET A 1 -13.09 -2.39 -15.58
C MET A 1 -12.25 -1.55 -14.63
N ILE A 2 -11.28 -0.81 -15.17
CA ILE A 2 -10.45 0.13 -14.41
C ILE A 2 -11.11 1.50 -14.53
N TYR A 3 -11.68 2.01 -13.44
CA TYR A 3 -12.17 3.38 -13.41
C TYR A 3 -10.99 4.33 -13.29
N VAL A 4 -10.80 5.14 -14.34
CA VAL A 4 -9.85 6.24 -14.41
C VAL A 4 -10.60 7.47 -13.91
N GLN A 5 -10.59 7.72 -12.60
CA GLN A 5 -11.09 9.00 -12.09
C GLN A 5 -10.11 9.54 -11.05
N GLY A 6 -9.38 10.56 -11.49
CA GLY A 6 -8.38 11.27 -10.72
C GLY A 6 -9.01 12.24 -9.72
N TYR A 7 -8.41 12.25 -8.53
CA TYR A 7 -8.21 13.36 -7.59
C TYR A 7 -9.43 14.16 -7.10
N CYS A 8 -9.84 13.84 -5.87
CA CYS A 8 -10.34 14.81 -4.89
C CYS A 8 -10.24 14.24 -3.46
N ASN A 9 -9.02 14.19 -2.90
CA ASN A 9 -8.72 14.42 -1.48
C ASN A 9 -7.22 14.19 -1.24
N SER A 10 -6.63 15.07 -0.45
CA SER A 10 -5.19 15.22 -0.15
C SER A 10 -4.60 14.09 0.72
N THR A 11 -4.84 12.84 0.35
CA THR A 11 -4.16 11.67 0.92
C THR A 11 -3.30 11.04 -0.18
N ASN A 12 -1.97 11.12 -0.02
CA ASN A 12 -1.00 10.58 -0.97
C ASN A 12 -0.97 9.04 -0.90
N VAL A 13 -2.03 8.39 -1.39
CA VAL A 13 -2.19 6.94 -1.32
C VAL A 13 -1.83 6.28 -2.65
N SER A 14 -1.09 5.17 -2.58
CA SER A 14 -0.75 4.38 -3.76
C SER A 14 -2.01 3.73 -4.35
N ARG A 15 -2.28 3.98 -5.63
CA ARG A 15 -3.40 3.33 -6.35
C ARG A 15 -3.23 1.81 -6.41
N ASP A 16 -1.99 1.33 -6.48
CA ASP A 16 -1.70 -0.10 -6.51
C ASP A 16 -1.92 -0.72 -5.13
N SER A 17 -1.60 -0.01 -4.04
CA SER A 17 -1.96 -0.43 -2.68
C SER A 17 -3.47 -0.63 -2.54
N ILE A 18 -4.28 0.35 -2.96
CA ILE A 18 -5.74 0.25 -2.88
C ILE A 18 -6.27 -0.93 -3.70
N ARG A 19 -5.79 -1.10 -4.95
CA ARG A 19 -6.22 -2.22 -5.81
C ARG A 19 -5.86 -3.57 -5.21
N TRP A 20 -4.68 -3.68 -4.62
CA TRP A 20 -4.25 -4.89 -3.94
C TRP A 20 -5.14 -5.21 -2.74
N LEU A 21 -5.46 -4.22 -1.89
CA LEU A 21 -6.36 -4.42 -0.75
C LEU A 21 -7.78 -4.82 -1.18
N ASP A 22 -8.32 -4.19 -2.23
CA ASP A 22 -9.60 -4.58 -2.82
C ASP A 22 -9.59 -6.01 -3.36
N PHE A 23 -8.48 -6.44 -3.98
CA PHE A 23 -8.29 -7.80 -4.46
C PHE A 23 -8.28 -8.80 -3.29
N VAL A 24 -7.44 -8.55 -2.27
CA VAL A 24 -7.34 -9.41 -1.09
C VAL A 24 -8.69 -9.51 -0.37
N ALA A 25 -9.38 -8.39 -0.15
CA ALA A 25 -10.70 -8.37 0.46
C ALA A 25 -11.72 -9.26 -0.28
N ARG A 26 -11.71 -9.19 -1.63
CA ARG A 26 -12.59 -10.02 -2.47
C ARG A 26 -12.20 -11.49 -2.44
N THR A 27 -10.91 -11.80 -2.46
CA THR A 27 -10.41 -13.17 -2.50
C THR A 27 -10.60 -13.89 -1.17
N GLU A 28 -10.36 -13.20 -0.05
CA GLU A 28 -10.52 -13.76 1.29
C GLU A 28 -11.97 -13.68 1.81
N GLY A 29 -12.84 -12.94 1.12
CA GLY A 29 -14.24 -12.78 1.52
C GLY A 29 -14.43 -11.90 2.77
N HIS A 30 -13.41 -11.13 3.14
CA HIS A 30 -13.40 -10.25 4.30
C HIS A 30 -13.43 -8.78 3.91
N ARG A 31 -14.09 -7.95 4.72
CA ARG A 31 -14.02 -6.50 4.52
C ARG A 31 -12.70 -5.96 5.07
N ILE A 32 -11.87 -5.40 4.19
CA ILE A 32 -10.65 -4.67 4.55
C ILE A 32 -10.92 -3.17 4.44
N ARG A 33 -10.79 -2.45 5.55
CA ARG A 33 -10.85 -0.99 5.58
C ARG A 33 -9.53 -0.42 5.09
N HIS A 34 -9.56 0.56 4.21
CA HIS A 34 -8.42 1.30 3.71
C HIS A 34 -8.80 2.75 3.41
N ALA A 35 -7.83 3.57 2.98
CA ALA A 35 -8.01 5.01 2.83
C ALA A 35 -9.22 5.43 1.98
N LEU A 36 -9.53 4.69 0.89
CA LEU A 36 -10.61 5.03 -0.05
C LEU A 36 -11.97 4.33 0.18
N ASN A 37 -12.14 3.46 1.19
CA ASN A 37 -13.41 2.74 1.42
C ASN A 37 -13.95 2.85 2.87
N GLY A 38 -13.52 3.91 3.56
CA GLY A 38 -13.89 4.24 4.94
C GLY A 38 -13.78 5.73 5.24
N THR A 39 -13.48 6.08 6.49
CA THR A 39 -13.31 7.47 6.95
C THR A 39 -11.87 7.99 6.77
N GLY A 40 -11.10 7.41 5.84
CA GLY A 40 -9.67 7.63 5.69
C GLY A 40 -8.82 6.41 6.08
N GLU A 41 -7.51 6.62 6.14
CA GLU A 41 -6.53 5.57 6.45
C GLU A 41 -6.76 4.99 7.87
N PRO A 42 -6.86 3.65 8.02
CA PRO A 42 -7.01 3.04 9.32
C PRO A 42 -5.84 3.39 10.25
N LYS A 43 -6.16 3.59 11.55
CA LYS A 43 -5.15 3.81 12.58
C LYS A 43 -5.25 2.74 13.66
N ILE A 44 -4.13 2.08 13.94
CA ILE A 44 -3.99 1.07 14.99
C ILE A 44 -2.94 1.56 15.98
N ALA A 45 -3.31 1.69 17.26
CA ALA A 45 -2.44 2.23 18.31
C ALA A 45 -1.79 3.60 17.96
N GLY A 46 -2.49 4.43 17.19
CA GLY A 46 -2.01 5.75 16.75
C GLY A 46 -1.22 5.75 15.43
N TYR A 47 -0.84 4.58 14.91
CA TYR A 47 -0.10 4.44 13.65
C TYR A 47 -1.06 4.21 12.48
N SER A 48 -0.82 4.92 11.37
CA SER A 48 -1.49 4.68 10.09
C SER A 48 -1.07 3.33 9.50
N VAL A 49 -2.03 2.61 8.91
CA VAL A 49 -1.79 1.36 8.17
C VAL A 49 -2.56 1.37 6.86
N ASP A 50 -2.03 0.74 5.81
CA ASP A 50 -2.69 0.73 4.48
C ASP A 50 -4.08 0.08 4.54
N GLY A 51 -4.18 -1.07 5.21
CA GLY A 51 -5.40 -1.87 5.33
C GLY A 51 -5.59 -2.52 6.70
N PHE A 52 -6.83 -2.60 7.16
CA PHE A 52 -7.20 -3.30 8.40
C PHE A 52 -8.49 -4.10 8.24
N CYS A 53 -8.44 -5.39 8.56
CA CYS A 53 -9.60 -6.26 8.68
C CYS A 53 -9.97 -6.43 10.16
N LYS A 54 -11.17 -5.99 10.54
CA LYS A 54 -11.66 -6.10 11.92
C LYS A 54 -12.03 -7.55 12.28
N GLU A 55 -12.54 -8.32 11.32
CA GLU A 55 -13.02 -9.69 11.53
C GLU A 55 -11.88 -10.63 11.92
N THR A 56 -10.75 -10.52 11.23
CA THR A 56 -9.54 -11.33 11.47
C THR A 56 -8.51 -10.63 12.34
N ASN A 57 -8.79 -9.40 12.78
CA ASN A 57 -7.85 -8.53 13.49
C ASN A 57 -6.48 -8.41 12.80
N SER A 58 -6.48 -8.40 11.46
CA SER A 58 -5.26 -8.43 10.63
C SER A 58 -4.97 -7.07 10.01
N VAL A 59 -3.70 -6.70 10.00
CA VAL A 59 -3.17 -5.50 9.34
C VAL A 59 -2.51 -5.92 8.03
N TYR A 60 -2.83 -5.21 6.96
CA TYR A 60 -2.26 -5.40 5.62
C TYR A 60 -1.44 -4.17 5.26
N GLN A 61 -0.19 -4.37 4.87
CA GLN A 61 0.73 -3.30 4.44
C GLN A 61 1.23 -3.60 3.04
N TYR A 62 1.11 -2.63 2.14
CA TYR A 62 1.52 -2.79 0.75
C TYR A 62 2.95 -2.30 0.54
N GLN A 63 3.85 -3.24 0.30
CA GLN A 63 5.28 -2.96 0.08
C GLN A 63 5.57 -2.85 -1.42
N GLY A 64 5.26 -1.70 -2.01
CA GLY A 64 5.53 -1.44 -3.43
C GLY A 64 7.02 -1.58 -3.76
N CYS A 65 7.36 -2.48 -4.70
CA CYS A 65 8.75 -2.89 -4.98
C CYS A 65 9.71 -1.73 -5.26
N PHE A 66 9.24 -0.72 -6.01
CA PHE A 66 10.05 0.45 -6.39
C PHE A 66 10.40 1.35 -5.20
N HIS A 67 9.53 1.44 -4.20
CA HIS A 67 9.72 2.30 -3.03
C HIS A 67 10.34 1.60 -1.82
N HIS A 68 10.34 0.25 -1.81
CA HIS A 68 10.81 -0.57 -0.70
C HIS A 68 11.94 -1.55 -1.09
N GLY A 69 12.59 -1.33 -2.24
CA GLY A 69 13.84 -2.02 -2.54
C GLY A 69 13.73 -3.54 -2.76
N CYS A 70 12.69 -4.01 -3.44
CA CYS A 70 12.44 -5.45 -3.65
C CYS A 70 13.63 -6.17 -4.29
N GLU A 71 14.17 -7.18 -3.60
CA GLU A 71 15.37 -7.92 -4.02
C GLU A 71 15.14 -8.78 -5.27
N ALA A 72 13.91 -9.20 -5.51
CA ALA A 72 13.56 -10.00 -6.69
C ALA A 72 13.43 -9.14 -7.96
N CYS A 73 13.12 -7.84 -7.80
CA CYS A 73 12.89 -6.94 -8.93
C CYS A 73 14.10 -6.06 -9.27
N TYR A 74 14.95 -5.76 -8.29
CA TYR A 74 16.04 -4.81 -8.43
C TYR A 74 17.34 -5.33 -7.82
N ASP A 75 18.46 -5.07 -8.50
CA ASP A 75 19.78 -5.19 -7.90
C ASP A 75 19.88 -4.24 -6.70
N GLY A 76 20.44 -4.72 -5.59
CA GLY A 76 20.61 -3.93 -4.37
C GLY A 76 21.47 -2.70 -4.58
N ASP A 77 22.44 -2.75 -5.51
CA ASP A 77 23.39 -1.66 -5.75
C ASP A 77 22.88 -0.68 -6.82
N LEU A 78 21.72 -0.93 -7.42
CA LEU A 78 21.05 -0.01 -8.34
C LEU A 78 20.68 1.28 -7.60
N THR A 79 20.95 2.43 -8.21
CA THR A 79 20.57 3.73 -7.66
C THR A 79 19.05 3.95 -7.77
N TYR A 80 18.40 4.21 -6.64
CA TYR A 80 17.04 4.68 -6.55
C TYR A 80 16.95 6.15 -7.02
N PRO A 81 16.26 6.42 -8.13
CA PRO A 81 16.36 7.72 -8.81
C PRO A 81 15.72 8.89 -8.04
N LEU A 82 14.85 8.62 -7.05
CA LEU A 82 14.17 9.68 -6.30
C LEU A 82 14.97 10.20 -5.10
N ALA A 83 15.93 9.45 -4.58
CA ALA A 83 16.74 9.87 -3.42
C ALA A 83 18.25 9.73 -3.63
N GLY A 84 18.71 9.22 -4.78
CA GLY A 84 20.15 9.05 -5.06
C GLY A 84 20.85 8.01 -4.17
N THR A 85 20.09 7.20 -3.44
CA THR A 85 20.58 6.09 -2.61
C THR A 85 20.47 4.76 -3.38
N THR A 86 20.92 3.66 -2.79
CA THR A 86 20.80 2.32 -3.40
C THR A 86 19.44 1.67 -3.09
N MET A 87 18.95 0.80 -3.96
CA MET A 87 17.71 0.04 -3.72
C MET A 87 17.79 -0.81 -2.44
N ARG A 88 18.99 -1.28 -2.07
CA ARG A 88 19.24 -1.97 -0.79
C ARG A 88 18.93 -1.12 0.43
N SER A 89 19.13 0.20 0.37
CA SER A 89 18.90 1.08 1.51
C SER A 89 17.42 1.42 1.77
N LEU A 90 16.52 0.95 0.90
CA LEU A 90 15.06 1.16 1.05
C LEU A 90 14.37 0.01 1.80
N ARG A 91 15.14 -1.01 2.21
CA ARG A 91 14.66 -2.21 2.90
C ARG A 91 14.55 -2.01 4.40
#